data_AF-A0A848D8J3-F1
#
_entry.id   AF-A0A848D8J3-F1
#
_cell.length_a   1.000
_cell.length_b   1.000
_cell.length_c   1.000
_cell.angle_alpha   90.00
_cell.angle_beta   90.00
_cell.angle_gamma   90.00
#
_symmetry.space_group_name_H-M   'P 1'
#
loop_
_entity.id
_entity.type
_entity.pdbx_description
1 polymer ?
#
loop_
_entity_poly.entity_id
_entity_poly.type
_entity_poly.pdbx_seq_one_letter_code
_entity_poly.pdbx_strand_id
1 'polypeptide(L)'
;MDLEGYAKRALRRGEDESVLAGTIAERILEIKNTTKEYAEKLSQAVIVEAKATLEPIGDVFEPIRSGITLGEFGVGSRGLGDFYTHEKISEIIGKTTAVVDSSHLDDSGVVQGKGEYIVVNIDGIHSRLSDYPFLSGFHVARAALRDIYVMGARPLALLSDIHVADDGDVGKIFDHIAGITAVSDLTGVPLITGSTLRIGGDVVIGERMSGGVGAVGIANMLTSRIRAEPGDKIIMSEGAGGGTISAAALYYGKHEIVEETLNITFIEACELLMQHDLISQIHVMTDVTNGGVRGDANEISRTAKVKLTFYEDEILPLVNQSVLRMLNELEIDYLGVSLDALLLITPPYAAEKIVQLLSKHNIQTRIIGEVADGSGTELITPDGITDFTPRFRESAYTPVKKILGEHTPGNYQQMQNRIDDAAAKAIYKKQQMVNRIRKKQKQ
;
A
#
# COMPACT_ATOMS: atom_id res chain seq x y z
N MET A 1 -19.72 -9.49 7.25
CA MET A 1 -19.56 -10.48 8.33
C MET A 1 -19.13 -11.80 7.73
N ASP A 2 -18.13 -12.46 8.31
CA ASP A 2 -17.72 -13.83 7.95
C ASP A 2 -18.56 -14.84 8.75
N LEU A 3 -19.54 -15.46 8.10
CA LEU A 3 -20.47 -16.41 8.71
C LEU A 3 -19.77 -17.74 9.06
N GLU A 4 -18.92 -18.24 8.17
CA GLU A 4 -18.21 -19.51 8.38
C GLU A 4 -17.21 -19.38 9.55
N GLY A 5 -16.45 -18.28 9.58
CA GLY A 5 -15.55 -18.00 10.70
C GLY A 5 -16.29 -17.76 12.01
N TYR A 6 -17.49 -17.15 11.97
CA TYR A 6 -18.36 -17.04 13.14
C TYR A 6 -18.79 -18.42 13.66
N ALA A 7 -19.30 -19.28 12.79
CA ALA A 7 -19.71 -20.64 13.13
C ALA A 7 -18.55 -21.46 13.70
N LYS A 8 -17.37 -21.43 13.07
CA LYS A 8 -16.16 -22.13 13.55
C LYS A 8 -15.74 -21.69 14.95
N ARG A 9 -15.86 -20.39 15.28
CA ARG A 9 -15.54 -19.89 16.64
C ARG A 9 -16.57 -20.36 17.67
N ALA A 10 -17.85 -20.35 17.33
CA ALA A 10 -18.92 -20.84 18.20
C ALA A 10 -18.79 -22.34 18.49
N LEU A 11 -18.61 -23.16 17.46
CA LEU A 11 -18.43 -24.61 17.58
C LEU A 11 -17.22 -24.98 18.44
N ARG A 12 -16.09 -24.27 18.31
CA ARG A 12 -14.90 -24.48 19.18
C ARG A 12 -15.17 -24.20 20.66
N ARG A 13 -16.16 -23.36 20.99
CA ARG A 13 -16.57 -23.07 22.37
C ARG A 13 -17.59 -24.10 22.90
N GLY A 14 -17.99 -25.09 22.10
CA GLY A 14 -18.99 -26.08 22.47
C GLY A 14 -20.41 -25.52 22.47
N GLU A 15 -20.69 -24.49 21.68
CA GLU A 15 -22.02 -23.89 21.56
C GLU A 15 -23.00 -24.87 20.87
N ASP A 16 -24.25 -24.91 21.35
CA ASP A 16 -25.28 -25.79 20.81
C ASP A 16 -25.63 -25.43 19.36
N GLU A 17 -25.70 -26.43 18.47
CA GLU A 17 -25.89 -26.21 17.04
C GLU A 17 -27.24 -25.56 16.71
N SER A 18 -28.30 -25.88 17.45
CA SER A 18 -29.62 -25.28 17.23
C SER A 18 -29.64 -23.82 17.66
N VAL A 19 -28.98 -23.49 18.78
CA VAL A 19 -28.82 -22.10 19.23
C VAL A 19 -27.98 -21.30 18.22
N LEU A 20 -26.85 -21.87 17.80
CA LEU A 20 -25.96 -21.26 16.81
C LEU A 20 -26.68 -21.01 15.49
N ALA A 21 -27.48 -21.97 15.02
CA ALA A 21 -28.23 -21.84 13.78
C ALA A 21 -29.22 -20.66 13.85
N GLY A 22 -29.93 -20.51 14.96
CA GLY A 22 -30.81 -19.37 15.20
C GLY A 22 -30.05 -18.04 15.18
N THR A 23 -28.92 -17.96 15.90
CA THR A 23 -28.10 -16.74 15.94
C THR A 23 -27.55 -16.36 14.57
N ILE A 24 -27.03 -17.31 13.79
CA ILE A 24 -26.53 -17.03 12.43
C ILE A 24 -27.68 -16.56 11.52
N ALA A 25 -28.86 -17.18 11.61
CA ALA A 25 -30.02 -16.75 10.82
C ALA A 25 -30.44 -15.32 11.15
N GLU A 26 -30.44 -14.93 12.43
CA GLU A 26 -30.68 -13.55 12.85
C GLU A 26 -29.66 -12.57 12.25
N ARG A 27 -28.36 -12.91 12.28
CA ARG A 27 -27.31 -12.08 11.67
C ARG A 27 -27.45 -11.95 10.15
N ILE A 28 -27.90 -13.02 9.48
CA ILE A 28 -28.20 -12.97 8.05
C ILE A 28 -29.35 -11.97 7.79
N LEU A 29 -30.41 -12.01 8.59
CA LEU A 29 -31.57 -11.10 8.44
C LEU A 29 -31.23 -9.64 8.78
N GLU A 30 -30.23 -9.38 9.63
CA GLU A 30 -29.75 -8.02 9.93
C GLU A 30 -29.03 -7.36 8.74
N ILE A 31 -28.39 -8.14 7.87
CA ILE A 31 -27.53 -7.64 6.79
C ILE A 31 -28.18 -7.84 5.42
N LYS A 32 -28.73 -9.03 5.16
CA LYS A 32 -29.32 -9.39 3.87
C LYS A 32 -30.81 -9.08 3.87
N ASN A 33 -31.29 -8.46 2.79
CA ASN A 33 -32.71 -8.34 2.53
C ASN A 33 -33.27 -9.68 1.99
N THR A 34 -33.56 -10.62 2.91
CA THR A 34 -33.99 -11.98 2.57
C THR A 34 -35.09 -12.49 3.51
N THR A 35 -35.64 -13.67 3.21
CA THR A 35 -36.68 -14.29 4.04
C THR A 35 -36.07 -15.04 5.22
N LYS A 36 -36.83 -15.14 6.32
CA LYS A 36 -36.45 -15.95 7.48
C LYS A 36 -36.17 -17.40 7.12
N GLU A 37 -37.00 -18.00 6.27
CA GLU A 37 -36.82 -19.38 5.81
C GLU A 37 -35.49 -19.56 5.07
N TYR A 38 -35.11 -18.61 4.20
CA TYR A 38 -33.83 -18.66 3.50
C TYR A 38 -32.66 -18.49 4.47
N ALA A 39 -32.75 -17.54 5.40
CA ALA A 39 -31.72 -17.31 6.41
C ALA A 39 -31.48 -18.55 7.29
N GLU A 40 -32.55 -19.25 7.69
CA GLU A 40 -32.46 -20.50 8.45
C GLU A 40 -31.79 -21.63 7.65
N LYS A 41 -32.15 -21.79 6.37
CA LYS A 41 -31.51 -22.77 5.48
C LYS A 41 -30.03 -22.49 5.26
N LEU A 42 -29.69 -21.23 4.98
CA LEU A 42 -28.30 -20.81 4.78
C LEU A 42 -27.48 -21.00 6.05
N SER A 43 -28.04 -20.63 7.21
CA SER A 43 -27.41 -20.84 8.51
C SER A 43 -27.06 -22.31 8.78
N GLN A 44 -27.99 -23.22 8.50
CA GLN A 44 -27.76 -24.67 8.63
C GLN A 44 -26.65 -25.15 7.69
N ALA A 45 -26.64 -24.69 6.44
CA ALA A 45 -25.58 -25.02 5.48
C ALA A 45 -24.21 -24.51 5.94
N VAL A 46 -24.12 -23.28 6.45
CA VAL A 46 -22.89 -22.70 7.02
C VAL A 46 -22.36 -23.56 8.16
N ILE A 47 -23.22 -24.08 9.05
CA ILE A 47 -22.80 -24.97 10.13
C ILE A 47 -22.24 -26.29 9.58
N VAL A 48 -22.87 -26.86 8.55
CA VAL A 48 -22.38 -28.09 7.91
C VAL A 48 -20.97 -27.88 7.33
N GLU A 49 -20.75 -26.80 6.59
CA GLU A 49 -19.43 -26.46 6.03
C GLU A 49 -18.40 -26.16 7.13
N ALA A 50 -18.80 -25.41 8.15
CA ALA A 50 -17.93 -25.06 9.27
C ALA A 50 -17.47 -26.31 10.04
N LYS A 51 -18.35 -27.30 10.25
CA LYS A 51 -18.00 -28.58 10.87
C LYS A 51 -17.04 -29.39 10.00
N ALA A 52 -17.32 -29.49 8.70
CA ALA A 52 -16.49 -30.23 7.76
C ALA A 52 -15.05 -29.67 7.66
N THR A 53 -14.89 -28.37 7.88
CA THR A 53 -13.61 -27.66 7.73
C THR A 53 -13.01 -27.17 9.05
N LEU A 54 -13.53 -27.62 10.20
CA LEU A 54 -13.08 -27.15 11.51
C LEU A 54 -11.65 -27.61 11.82
N GLU A 55 -11.36 -28.88 11.50
CA GLU A 55 -10.12 -29.60 11.80
C GLU A 55 -9.75 -30.54 10.63
N PRO A 56 -9.51 -30.00 9.41
CA PRO A 56 -9.10 -30.81 8.28
C PRO A 56 -7.74 -31.49 8.55
N ILE A 57 -7.65 -32.78 8.25
CA ILE A 57 -6.45 -33.57 8.54
C ILE A 57 -5.46 -33.48 7.37
N GLY A 58 -4.27 -32.97 7.66
CA GLY A 58 -3.11 -33.01 6.77
C GLY A 58 -2.36 -31.68 6.69
N ASP A 59 -1.05 -31.76 6.49
CA ASP A 59 -0.11 -30.64 6.57
C ASP A 59 -0.48 -29.45 5.68
N VAL A 60 -1.15 -29.70 4.54
CA VAL A 60 -1.58 -28.65 3.60
C VAL A 60 -2.67 -27.79 4.19
N PHE A 61 -3.59 -28.38 4.94
CA PHE A 61 -4.78 -27.72 5.45
C PHE A 61 -4.54 -27.00 6.78
N GLU A 62 -3.48 -27.36 7.51
CA GLU A 62 -3.15 -26.70 8.77
C GLU A 62 -2.64 -25.26 8.53
N PRO A 63 -3.38 -24.22 8.98
CA PRO A 63 -2.95 -22.84 8.80
C PRO A 63 -1.84 -22.51 9.80
N ILE A 64 -0.86 -21.74 9.34
CA ILE A 64 0.21 -21.24 10.21
C ILE A 64 -0.37 -20.14 11.09
N ARG A 65 -0.10 -20.20 12.40
CA ARG A 65 -0.58 -19.21 13.37
C ARG A 65 0.59 -18.65 14.16
N SER A 66 0.83 -17.35 14.03
CA SER A 66 1.65 -16.59 15.00
C SER A 66 0.87 -16.35 16.29
N GLY A 67 -0.47 -16.25 16.19
CA GLY A 67 -1.38 -15.83 17.26
C GLY A 67 -1.20 -14.36 17.65
N ILE A 68 -0.72 -13.55 16.71
CA ILE A 68 -0.65 -12.09 16.74
C ILE A 68 -1.46 -11.59 15.55
N THR A 69 -2.37 -10.64 15.77
CA THR A 69 -3.19 -10.06 14.69
C THR A 69 -2.45 -8.95 13.95
N LEU A 70 -2.86 -8.67 12.70
CA LEU A 70 -2.30 -7.57 11.90
C LEU A 70 -2.45 -6.22 12.62
N GLY A 71 -3.60 -5.98 13.26
CA GLY A 71 -3.87 -4.73 13.99
C GLY A 71 -3.00 -4.57 15.24
N GLU A 72 -2.75 -5.65 15.99
CA GLU A 72 -1.86 -5.62 17.16
C GLU A 72 -0.41 -5.33 16.74
N PHE A 73 0.05 -5.93 15.65
CA PHE A 73 1.43 -5.75 15.17
C PHE A 73 1.62 -4.50 14.30
N GLY A 74 0.53 -3.87 13.82
CA GLY A 74 0.58 -2.66 12.99
C GLY A 74 0.90 -2.92 11.51
N VAL A 75 0.60 -4.11 10.99
CA VAL A 75 0.81 -4.45 9.57
C VAL A 75 -0.20 -3.71 8.70
N GLY A 76 0.24 -3.21 7.53
CA GLY A 76 -0.55 -2.37 6.64
C GLY A 76 -0.69 -0.92 7.11
N SER A 77 0.17 -0.47 8.03
CA SER A 77 0.21 0.92 8.53
C SER A 77 1.58 1.59 8.32
N ARG A 78 2.46 1.01 7.48
CA ARG A 78 3.82 1.50 7.16
C ARG A 78 4.62 1.96 8.40
N GLY A 79 4.51 1.17 9.47
CA GLY A 79 5.21 1.33 10.74
C GLY A 79 6.18 0.18 10.99
N LEU A 80 6.85 0.15 12.15
CA LEU A 80 7.91 -0.85 12.44
C LEU A 80 7.46 -2.30 12.25
N GLY A 81 6.25 -2.66 12.70
CA GLY A 81 5.74 -4.02 12.55
C GLY A 81 5.35 -4.37 11.11
N ASP A 82 4.99 -3.36 10.31
CA ASP A 82 4.76 -3.54 8.88
C ASP A 82 6.08 -3.86 8.17
N PHE A 83 7.11 -3.04 8.38
CA PHE A 83 8.45 -3.26 7.82
C PHE A 83 9.02 -4.62 8.21
N TYR A 84 8.92 -4.98 9.50
CA TYR A 84 9.37 -6.29 9.98
C TYR A 84 8.61 -7.44 9.32
N THR A 85 7.31 -7.29 9.09
CA THR A 85 6.53 -8.32 8.37
C THR A 85 6.97 -8.46 6.92
N HIS A 86 7.30 -7.36 6.23
CA HIS A 86 7.82 -7.37 4.86
C HIS A 86 9.21 -8.01 4.77
N GLU A 87 10.08 -7.82 5.77
CA GLU A 87 11.34 -8.56 5.88
C GLU A 87 11.09 -10.08 5.96
N LYS A 88 10.12 -10.52 6.77
CA LYS A 88 9.75 -11.94 6.89
C LYS A 88 9.13 -12.50 5.61
N ILE A 89 8.33 -11.72 4.89
CA ILE A 89 7.83 -12.10 3.56
C ILE A 89 9.01 -12.35 2.61
N SER A 90 10.00 -11.46 2.62
CA SER A 90 11.21 -11.59 1.79
C SER A 90 12.04 -12.83 2.14
N GLU A 91 12.19 -13.15 3.43
CA GLU A 91 12.81 -14.40 3.88
C GLU A 91 12.05 -15.64 3.37
N ILE A 92 10.71 -15.61 3.42
CA ILE A 92 9.86 -16.70 2.94
C ILE A 92 9.97 -16.87 1.42
N ILE A 93 10.01 -15.79 0.65
CA ILE A 93 10.23 -15.85 -0.81
C ILE A 93 11.60 -16.46 -1.09
N GLY A 94 12.64 -15.94 -0.44
CA GLY A 94 14.04 -16.31 -0.63
C GLY A 94 14.65 -15.68 -1.88
N LYS A 95 15.87 -16.08 -2.23
CA LYS A 95 16.59 -15.50 -3.37
C LYS A 95 15.91 -15.84 -4.70
N THR A 96 15.66 -14.82 -5.51
CA THR A 96 15.07 -14.98 -6.85
C THR A 96 16.09 -14.75 -7.96
N THR A 97 15.66 -14.88 -9.22
CA THR A 97 16.46 -14.50 -10.40
C THR A 97 16.15 -13.08 -10.90
N ALA A 98 15.35 -12.31 -10.16
CA ALA A 98 15.01 -10.93 -10.51
C ALA A 98 16.21 -9.99 -10.25
N VAL A 99 16.23 -8.87 -10.98
CA VAL A 99 17.24 -7.81 -10.85
C VAL A 99 17.00 -7.01 -9.58
N VAL A 100 15.74 -6.64 -9.34
CA VAL A 100 15.25 -6.07 -8.08
C VAL A 100 14.15 -7.01 -7.60
N ASP A 101 14.38 -7.61 -6.44
CA ASP A 101 13.44 -8.54 -5.81
C ASP A 101 13.00 -8.04 -4.43
N SER A 102 12.13 -8.80 -3.77
CA SER A 102 11.55 -8.40 -2.48
C SER A 102 12.58 -8.08 -1.40
N SER A 103 13.81 -8.61 -1.48
CA SER A 103 14.87 -8.32 -0.49
C SER A 103 15.38 -6.88 -0.56
N HIS A 104 15.14 -6.18 -1.66
CA HIS A 104 15.54 -4.78 -1.84
C HIS A 104 14.54 -3.82 -1.17
N LEU A 105 13.30 -4.26 -0.90
CA LEU A 105 12.20 -3.43 -0.38
C LEU A 105 12.04 -2.12 -1.17
N ASP A 106 12.16 -2.22 -2.50
CA ASP A 106 11.98 -1.10 -3.44
C ASP A 106 10.51 -1.05 -3.93
N ASP A 107 10.13 0.02 -4.62
CA ASP A 107 8.73 0.28 -5.02
C ASP A 107 8.22 -0.67 -6.13
N SER A 108 9.09 -1.44 -6.79
CA SER A 108 8.67 -2.43 -7.78
C SER A 108 9.64 -3.60 -7.93
N GLY A 109 9.12 -4.72 -8.45
CA GLY A 109 9.94 -5.85 -8.89
C GLY A 109 10.47 -5.64 -10.30
N VAL A 110 11.73 -6.00 -10.55
CA VAL A 110 12.37 -5.81 -11.87
C VAL A 110 12.98 -7.11 -12.38
N VAL A 111 12.69 -7.48 -13.62
CA VAL A 111 13.34 -8.59 -14.33
C VAL A 111 13.99 -8.10 -15.62
N GLN A 112 15.01 -8.81 -16.10
CA GLN A 112 15.66 -8.48 -17.36
C GLN A 112 14.93 -9.14 -18.54
N GLY A 113 14.65 -8.37 -19.60
CA GLY A 113 14.05 -8.84 -20.84
C GLY A 113 14.77 -8.28 -22.06
N LYS A 114 15.46 -9.13 -22.82
CA LYS A 114 16.09 -8.79 -24.14
C LYS A 114 16.85 -7.45 -24.19
N GLY A 115 17.58 -7.10 -23.14
CA GLY A 115 18.41 -5.86 -23.09
C GLY A 115 17.73 -4.68 -22.39
N GLU A 116 16.47 -4.82 -22.01
CA GLU A 116 15.70 -3.85 -21.22
C GLU A 116 15.32 -4.44 -19.85
N TYR A 117 14.89 -3.57 -18.93
CA TYR A 117 14.26 -3.95 -17.67
C TYR A 117 12.74 -3.94 -17.83
N ILE A 118 12.09 -5.00 -17.37
CA ILE A 118 10.63 -5.06 -17.20
C ILE A 118 10.36 -4.79 -15.72
N VAL A 119 9.61 -3.73 -15.46
CA VAL A 119 9.22 -3.28 -14.11
C VAL A 119 7.77 -3.66 -13.88
N VAL A 120 7.47 -4.28 -12.74
CA VAL A 120 6.12 -4.72 -12.39
C VAL A 120 5.81 -4.30 -10.97
N ASN A 121 4.64 -3.69 -10.78
CA ASN A 121 4.12 -3.33 -9.47
C ASN A 121 2.66 -3.79 -9.27
N ILE A 122 2.25 -3.92 -8.00
CA ILE A 122 0.85 -4.06 -7.62
C ILE A 122 0.55 -3.28 -6.33
N ASP A 123 -0.50 -2.47 -6.38
CA ASP A 123 -1.03 -1.73 -5.23
C ASP A 123 -2.41 -2.24 -4.83
N GLY A 124 -2.61 -2.35 -3.52
CA GLY A 124 -3.92 -2.65 -2.93
C GLY A 124 -4.79 -1.39 -2.86
N ILE A 125 -6.11 -1.55 -3.00
CA ILE A 125 -7.02 -0.42 -2.81
C ILE A 125 -6.91 0.12 -1.39
N HIS A 126 -7.05 1.45 -1.23
CA HIS A 126 -7.10 2.03 0.09
C HIS A 126 -8.34 1.54 0.84
N SER A 127 -8.15 0.75 1.90
CA SER A 127 -9.24 0.01 2.55
C SER A 127 -10.39 0.92 3.03
N ARG A 128 -10.12 2.18 3.38
CA ARG A 128 -11.16 3.12 3.81
C ARG A 128 -11.98 3.72 2.65
N LEU A 129 -11.66 3.39 1.38
CA LEU A 129 -12.40 3.86 0.20
C LEU A 129 -13.33 2.80 -0.40
N SER A 130 -13.56 1.68 0.30
CA SER A 130 -14.47 0.61 -0.15
C SER A 130 -15.90 1.08 -0.46
N ASP A 131 -16.37 2.16 0.16
CA ASP A 131 -17.71 2.73 -0.08
C ASP A 131 -17.69 3.88 -1.08
N TYR A 132 -16.50 4.17 -1.65
CA TYR A 132 -16.27 5.22 -2.65
C TYR A 132 -15.51 4.62 -3.84
N PRO A 133 -16.15 3.74 -4.64
CA PRO A 133 -15.44 2.87 -5.57
C PRO A 133 -14.69 3.62 -6.66
N PHE A 134 -15.26 4.70 -7.21
CA PHE A 134 -14.55 5.59 -8.13
C PHE A 134 -13.23 6.11 -7.56
N LEU A 135 -13.26 6.71 -6.36
CA LEU A 135 -12.05 7.23 -5.69
C LEU A 135 -11.05 6.10 -5.43
N SER A 136 -11.55 4.93 -5.00
CA SER A 136 -10.73 3.74 -4.81
C SER A 136 -10.00 3.35 -6.09
N GLY A 137 -10.70 3.33 -7.23
CA GLY A 137 -10.14 2.99 -8.55
C GLY A 137 -9.15 4.02 -9.06
N PHE A 138 -9.51 5.30 -8.96
CA PHE A 138 -8.66 6.41 -9.38
C PHE A 138 -7.34 6.42 -8.62
N HIS A 139 -7.39 6.37 -7.28
CA HIS A 139 -6.18 6.46 -6.47
C HIS A 139 -5.29 5.21 -6.57
N VAL A 140 -5.87 4.00 -6.65
CA VAL A 140 -5.05 2.78 -6.77
C VAL A 140 -4.38 2.67 -8.14
N ALA A 141 -5.06 3.09 -9.22
CA ALA A 141 -4.45 3.12 -10.55
C ALA A 141 -3.31 4.15 -10.60
N ARG A 142 -3.52 5.32 -9.99
CA ARG A 142 -2.48 6.33 -9.87
C ARG A 142 -1.29 5.81 -9.08
N ALA A 143 -1.50 5.19 -7.91
CA ALA A 143 -0.45 4.59 -7.09
C ALA A 143 0.37 3.57 -7.88
N ALA A 144 -0.31 2.61 -8.53
CA ALA A 144 0.35 1.59 -9.33
C ALA A 144 1.22 2.18 -10.47
N LEU A 145 0.77 3.25 -11.11
CA LEU A 145 1.55 3.94 -12.13
C LEU A 145 2.74 4.70 -11.54
N ARG A 146 2.58 5.38 -10.41
CA ARG A 146 3.67 6.12 -9.76
C ARG A 146 4.85 5.21 -9.43
N ASP A 147 4.57 4.03 -8.89
CA ASP A 147 5.60 3.04 -8.55
C ASP A 147 6.38 2.56 -9.79
N ILE A 148 5.73 2.48 -10.96
CA ILE A 148 6.45 2.22 -12.23
C ILE A 148 7.29 3.43 -12.63
N TYR A 149 6.73 4.63 -12.56
CA TYR A 149 7.44 5.85 -12.93
C TYR A 149 8.69 6.03 -12.08
N VAL A 150 8.63 5.89 -10.75
CA VAL A 150 9.76 6.12 -9.83
C VAL A 150 10.93 5.18 -10.02
N MET A 151 10.70 4.03 -10.68
CA MET A 151 11.78 3.14 -11.12
C MET A 151 12.45 3.60 -12.42
N GLY A 152 12.06 4.75 -12.98
CA GLY A 152 12.55 5.29 -14.23
C GLY A 152 11.93 4.59 -15.45
N ALA A 153 10.83 3.84 -15.25
CA ALA A 153 10.21 3.03 -16.29
C ALA A 153 8.99 3.70 -16.90
N ARG A 154 8.84 3.57 -18.23
CA ARG A 154 7.64 3.99 -18.95
C ARG A 154 6.55 2.94 -18.77
N PRO A 155 5.38 3.26 -18.19
CA PRO A 155 4.28 2.31 -18.08
C PRO A 155 3.73 1.91 -19.46
N LEU A 156 3.29 0.66 -19.57
CA LEU A 156 2.74 0.07 -20.79
C LEU A 156 1.32 -0.47 -20.60
N ALA A 157 0.97 -0.92 -19.39
CA ALA A 157 -0.31 -1.54 -19.13
C ALA A 157 -0.68 -1.52 -17.65
N LEU A 158 -1.99 -1.48 -17.40
CA LEU A 158 -2.62 -1.72 -16.11
C LEU A 158 -3.38 -3.06 -16.12
N LEU A 159 -3.48 -3.68 -14.95
CA LEU A 159 -4.33 -4.85 -14.67
C LEU A 159 -5.06 -4.66 -13.35
N SER A 160 -6.28 -5.20 -13.22
CA SER A 160 -7.09 -5.02 -11.99
C SER A 160 -7.56 -6.36 -11.41
N ASP A 161 -7.52 -6.51 -10.09
CA ASP A 161 -8.19 -7.61 -9.38
C ASP A 161 -9.12 -7.01 -8.32
N ILE A 162 -10.43 -7.24 -8.45
CA ILE A 162 -11.45 -6.65 -7.56
C ILE A 162 -12.36 -7.71 -6.96
N HIS A 163 -12.59 -7.58 -5.67
CA HIS A 163 -13.39 -8.49 -4.87
C HIS A 163 -14.47 -7.71 -4.14
N VAL A 164 -15.72 -8.13 -4.26
CA VAL A 164 -16.86 -7.51 -3.56
C VAL A 164 -17.57 -8.58 -2.73
N ALA A 165 -17.91 -8.28 -1.48
CA ALA A 165 -18.67 -9.18 -0.62
C ALA A 165 -20.10 -9.40 -1.17
N ASP A 166 -20.76 -10.45 -0.71
CA ASP A 166 -21.93 -11.01 -1.40
C ASP A 166 -23.12 -10.05 -1.58
N ASP A 167 -23.29 -9.12 -0.64
CA ASP A 167 -24.38 -8.14 -0.66
C ASP A 167 -23.96 -6.80 -1.31
N GLY A 168 -22.73 -6.69 -1.77
CA GLY A 168 -22.26 -5.47 -2.43
C GLY A 168 -22.86 -5.30 -3.82
N ASP A 169 -23.29 -4.08 -4.11
CA ASP A 169 -23.88 -3.74 -5.41
C ASP A 169 -22.85 -3.90 -6.55
N VAL A 170 -23.28 -4.51 -7.67
CA VAL A 170 -22.43 -4.71 -8.85
C VAL A 170 -21.91 -3.39 -9.41
N GLY A 171 -22.65 -2.30 -9.23
CA GLY A 171 -22.24 -0.95 -9.58
C GLY A 171 -20.95 -0.51 -8.88
N LYS A 172 -20.59 -1.06 -7.71
CA LYS A 172 -19.28 -0.80 -7.10
C LYS A 172 -18.14 -1.22 -8.02
N ILE A 173 -18.29 -2.34 -8.75
CA ILE A 173 -17.28 -2.80 -9.71
C ILE A 173 -17.20 -1.82 -10.88
N PHE A 174 -18.34 -1.42 -11.46
CA PHE A 174 -18.36 -0.51 -12.61
C PHE A 174 -17.77 0.85 -12.25
N ASP A 175 -18.13 1.40 -11.10
CA ASP A 175 -17.64 2.68 -10.62
C ASP A 175 -16.13 2.63 -10.27
N HIS A 176 -15.66 1.51 -9.70
CA HIS A 176 -14.23 1.28 -9.50
C HIS A 176 -13.44 1.23 -10.81
N ILE A 177 -13.93 0.47 -11.79
CA ILE A 177 -13.29 0.41 -13.12
C ILE A 177 -13.31 1.79 -13.78
N ALA A 178 -14.41 2.56 -13.64
CA ALA A 178 -14.49 3.93 -14.17
C ALA A 178 -13.39 4.84 -13.58
N GLY A 179 -13.10 4.72 -12.27
CA GLY A 179 -11.98 5.43 -11.64
C GLY A 179 -10.63 5.03 -12.21
N ILE A 180 -10.39 3.74 -12.43
CA ILE A 180 -9.14 3.24 -13.06
C ILE A 180 -9.01 3.76 -14.50
N THR A 181 -10.09 3.68 -15.28
CA THR A 181 -10.06 4.08 -16.69
C THR A 181 -9.96 5.59 -16.84
N ALA A 182 -10.45 6.39 -15.89
CA ALA A 182 -10.18 7.83 -15.89
C ALA A 182 -8.67 8.13 -15.85
N VAL A 183 -7.90 7.43 -15.02
CA VAL A 183 -6.43 7.54 -15.01
C VAL A 183 -5.84 6.99 -16.31
N SER A 184 -6.38 5.88 -16.83
CA SER A 184 -5.93 5.29 -18.10
C SER A 184 -6.09 6.26 -19.27
N ASP A 185 -7.23 6.93 -19.37
CA ASP A 185 -7.55 7.89 -20.44
C ASP A 185 -6.71 9.16 -20.33
N LEU A 186 -6.44 9.62 -19.11
CA LEU A 186 -5.60 10.78 -18.84
C LEU A 186 -4.12 10.55 -19.15
N THR A 187 -3.63 9.31 -18.97
CA THR A 187 -2.20 8.96 -19.11
C THR A 187 -1.88 8.24 -20.42
N GLY A 188 -2.90 7.74 -21.12
CA GLY A 188 -2.74 6.88 -22.28
C GLY A 188 -2.29 5.44 -21.97
N VAL A 189 -2.20 5.06 -20.69
CA VAL A 189 -1.80 3.71 -20.27
C VAL A 189 -3.04 2.82 -20.17
N PRO A 190 -3.18 1.77 -21.00
CA PRO A 190 -4.43 1.00 -21.07
C PRO A 190 -4.58 0.01 -19.90
N LEU A 191 -5.80 -0.11 -19.36
CA LEU A 191 -6.23 -1.27 -18.58
C LEU A 191 -6.52 -2.44 -19.53
N ILE A 192 -5.70 -3.50 -19.49
CA ILE A 192 -5.74 -4.56 -20.51
C ILE A 192 -6.35 -5.88 -20.03
N THR A 193 -6.41 -6.12 -18.71
CA THR A 193 -6.92 -7.37 -18.15
C THR A 193 -7.35 -7.20 -16.71
N GLY A 194 -8.14 -8.14 -16.19
CA GLY A 194 -8.44 -8.19 -14.77
C GLY A 194 -9.13 -9.46 -14.29
N SER A 195 -9.46 -9.47 -13.01
CA SER A 195 -10.14 -10.54 -12.29
C SER A 195 -11.24 -9.95 -11.39
N THR A 196 -12.33 -10.70 -11.23
CA THR A 196 -13.47 -10.30 -10.40
C THR A 196 -13.96 -11.50 -9.61
N LEU A 197 -13.98 -11.37 -8.28
CA LEU A 197 -14.42 -12.43 -7.37
C LEU A 197 -15.32 -11.91 -6.26
N ARG A 198 -16.00 -12.83 -5.56
CA ARG A 198 -16.70 -12.50 -4.31
C ARG A 198 -15.79 -12.76 -3.12
N ILE A 199 -15.72 -11.81 -2.17
CA ILE A 199 -15.00 -12.04 -0.91
C ILE A 199 -15.68 -13.21 -0.21
N GLY A 200 -14.97 -14.32 0.00
CA GLY A 200 -15.50 -15.49 0.73
C GLY A 200 -16.75 -16.14 0.13
N GLY A 201 -17.09 -15.87 -1.14
CA GLY A 201 -18.29 -16.41 -1.78
C GLY A 201 -19.58 -15.99 -1.06
N ASP A 202 -20.50 -16.93 -0.86
CA ASP A 202 -21.82 -16.67 -0.27
C ASP A 202 -21.79 -16.56 1.28
N VAL A 203 -20.64 -16.83 1.92
CA VAL A 203 -20.52 -16.89 3.40
C VAL A 203 -19.92 -15.63 4.03
N VAL A 204 -19.42 -14.68 3.23
CA VAL A 204 -19.04 -13.35 3.72
C VAL A 204 -20.06 -12.32 3.22
N ILE A 205 -21.00 -12.01 4.09
CA ILE A 205 -22.11 -11.10 3.83
C ILE A 205 -21.75 -9.64 4.12
N GLY A 206 -22.47 -8.70 3.51
CA GLY A 206 -22.21 -7.27 3.55
C GLY A 206 -21.60 -6.75 2.25
N GLU A 207 -21.20 -5.49 2.25
CA GLU A 207 -20.93 -4.75 1.00
C GLU A 207 -19.46 -4.37 0.80
N ARG A 208 -18.56 -4.98 1.57
CA ARG A 208 -17.14 -4.62 1.58
C ARG A 208 -16.50 -4.95 0.23
N MET A 209 -15.64 -4.06 -0.24
CA MET A 209 -14.83 -4.20 -1.43
C MET A 209 -13.34 -4.27 -1.03
N SER A 210 -12.59 -5.09 -1.74
CA SER A 210 -11.13 -5.27 -1.63
C SER A 210 -10.57 -5.52 -3.03
N GLY A 211 -9.27 -5.35 -3.22
CA GLY A 211 -8.65 -5.59 -4.52
C GLY A 211 -7.35 -4.82 -4.68
N GLY A 212 -6.88 -4.74 -5.91
CA GLY A 212 -5.70 -3.99 -6.27
C GLY A 212 -5.59 -3.74 -7.78
N VAL A 213 -4.66 -2.88 -8.13
CA VAL A 213 -4.27 -2.61 -9.52
C VAL A 213 -2.78 -2.84 -9.66
N GLY A 214 -2.42 -3.64 -10.66
CA GLY A 214 -1.05 -3.83 -11.08
C GLY A 214 -0.71 -2.98 -12.29
N ALA A 215 0.58 -2.69 -12.43
CA ALA A 215 1.12 -1.96 -13.57
C ALA A 215 2.38 -2.65 -14.09
N VAL A 216 2.63 -2.52 -15.38
CA VAL A 216 3.83 -3.03 -16.04
C VAL A 216 4.47 -1.91 -16.86
N GLY A 217 5.79 -1.75 -16.75
CA GLY A 217 6.56 -0.78 -17.51
C GLY A 217 7.89 -1.32 -18.01
N ILE A 218 8.57 -0.52 -18.83
CA ILE A 218 9.90 -0.82 -19.37
C ILE A 218 10.89 0.30 -19.08
N ALA A 219 12.12 -0.07 -18.78
CA ALA A 219 13.21 0.85 -18.49
C ALA A 219 14.52 0.40 -19.12
N ASN A 220 15.36 1.37 -19.52
CA ASN A 220 16.75 1.12 -19.88
C ASN A 220 17.70 1.27 -18.69
N MET A 221 17.26 2.00 -17.66
CA MET A 221 18.01 2.24 -16.43
C MET A 221 17.05 2.43 -15.26
N LEU A 222 17.53 2.16 -14.05
CA LEU A 222 16.74 2.25 -12.83
C LEU A 222 17.20 3.41 -11.95
N THR A 223 16.25 4.04 -11.26
CA THR A 223 16.44 5.15 -10.32
C THR A 223 16.26 4.69 -8.86
N SER A 224 16.84 3.53 -8.54
CA SER A 224 16.73 2.88 -7.22
C SER A 224 17.40 3.68 -6.09
N ARG A 225 16.84 3.56 -4.88
CA ARG A 225 17.24 4.32 -3.67
C ARG A 225 18.72 4.23 -3.29
N ILE A 226 19.41 3.14 -3.63
CA ILE A 226 20.84 2.94 -3.32
C ILE A 226 21.78 3.93 -4.03
N ARG A 227 21.29 4.68 -5.03
CA ARG A 227 22.09 5.56 -5.86
C ARG A 227 22.28 6.98 -5.29
N ALA A 228 21.70 7.31 -4.13
CA ALA A 228 21.91 8.62 -3.52
C ALA A 228 23.37 8.83 -3.12
N GLU A 229 23.95 9.99 -3.46
CA GLU A 229 25.36 10.28 -3.24
C GLU A 229 25.56 11.61 -2.47
N PRO A 230 26.61 11.72 -1.64
CA PRO A 230 26.97 12.99 -1.03
C PRO A 230 27.18 14.11 -2.07
N GLY A 231 26.58 15.27 -1.83
CA GLY A 231 26.58 16.41 -2.75
C GLY A 231 25.32 16.52 -3.62
N ASP A 232 24.47 15.49 -3.63
CA ASP A 232 23.17 15.55 -4.29
C ASP A 232 22.21 16.54 -3.61
N LYS A 233 21.27 17.04 -4.40
CA LYS A 233 20.14 17.88 -3.98
C LYS A 233 18.85 17.09 -4.01
N ILE A 234 18.02 17.34 -2.99
CA ILE A 234 16.72 16.71 -2.84
C ILE A 234 15.66 17.69 -3.36
N ILE A 235 14.86 17.26 -4.32
CA ILE A 235 13.78 18.03 -4.93
C ILE A 235 12.47 17.37 -4.57
N MET A 236 11.45 18.16 -4.28
CA MET A 236 10.09 17.68 -4.10
C MET A 236 9.10 18.52 -4.92
N SER A 237 8.08 17.87 -5.47
CA SER A 237 6.94 18.54 -6.10
C SER A 237 5.86 18.90 -5.08
N GLU A 238 4.94 19.76 -5.49
CA GLU A 238 3.69 19.92 -4.75
C GLU A 238 2.93 18.58 -4.68
N GLY A 239 2.30 18.33 -3.54
CA GLY A 239 1.45 17.17 -3.29
C GLY A 239 0.11 17.57 -2.66
N ALA A 240 -0.96 16.96 -3.16
CA ALA A 240 -2.32 17.08 -2.61
C ALA A 240 -2.83 15.77 -1.98
N GLY A 241 -1.99 14.74 -1.94
CA GLY A 241 -2.33 13.41 -1.46
C GLY A 241 -3.17 12.59 -2.42
N GLY A 242 -3.42 11.34 -2.02
CA GLY A 242 -4.31 10.41 -2.68
C GLY A 242 -5.30 9.79 -1.72
N GLY A 243 -5.44 8.47 -1.76
CA GLY A 243 -6.49 7.78 -1.01
C GLY A 243 -6.46 8.01 0.51
N THR A 244 -5.28 8.28 1.09
CA THR A 244 -5.12 8.64 2.50
C THR A 244 -5.75 9.99 2.83
N ILE A 245 -5.44 11.04 2.06
CA ILE A 245 -6.03 12.38 2.24
C ILE A 245 -7.53 12.36 1.90
N SER A 246 -7.94 11.67 0.84
CA SER A 246 -9.37 11.51 0.49
C SER A 246 -10.14 10.82 1.61
N ALA A 247 -9.57 9.76 2.20
CA ALA A 247 -10.19 9.10 3.34
C ALA A 247 -10.27 10.02 4.57
N ALA A 248 -9.21 10.76 4.89
CA ALA A 248 -9.23 11.74 5.98
C ALA A 248 -10.35 12.77 5.76
N ALA A 249 -10.41 13.38 4.58
CA ALA A 249 -11.42 14.35 4.20
C ALA A 249 -12.86 13.80 4.36
N LEU A 250 -13.13 12.62 3.80
CA LEU A 250 -14.45 11.95 3.88
C LEU A 250 -14.87 11.65 5.32
N TYR A 251 -13.97 11.08 6.13
CA TYR A 251 -14.32 10.65 7.50
C TYR A 251 -14.29 11.77 8.54
N TYR A 252 -13.84 12.98 8.17
CA TYR A 252 -13.97 14.21 8.95
C TYR A 252 -15.02 15.18 8.39
N GLY A 253 -15.72 14.83 7.31
CA GLY A 253 -16.78 15.66 6.73
C GLY A 253 -16.28 16.87 5.94
N LYS A 254 -15.03 16.86 5.49
CA LYS A 254 -14.37 17.93 4.70
C LYS A 254 -14.34 17.57 3.22
N HIS A 255 -15.50 17.26 2.66
CA HIS A 255 -15.63 16.63 1.33
C HIS A 255 -15.06 17.48 0.19
N GLU A 256 -15.03 18.80 0.35
CA GLU A 256 -14.44 19.74 -0.61
C GLU A 256 -12.96 19.47 -0.89
N ILE A 257 -12.24 18.85 0.06
CA ILE A 257 -10.82 18.53 -0.09
C ILE A 257 -10.59 17.34 -1.02
N VAL A 258 -11.59 16.49 -1.26
CA VAL A 258 -11.45 15.31 -2.12
C VAL A 258 -11.09 15.70 -3.55
N GLU A 259 -11.65 16.79 -4.07
CA GLU A 259 -11.36 17.27 -5.43
C GLU A 259 -9.88 17.62 -5.63
N GLU A 260 -9.20 18.14 -4.60
CA GLU A 260 -7.77 18.45 -4.66
C GLU A 260 -6.92 17.17 -4.89
N THR A 261 -7.40 16.01 -4.43
CA THR A 261 -6.71 14.73 -4.55
C THR A 261 -6.85 14.07 -5.92
N LEU A 262 -7.83 14.50 -6.73
CA LEU A 262 -8.18 13.95 -8.04
C LEU A 262 -7.33 14.59 -9.15
N ASN A 263 -6.01 14.40 -9.08
CA ASN A 263 -5.06 14.95 -10.03
C ASN A 263 -4.04 13.91 -10.52
N ILE A 264 -3.37 14.24 -11.64
CA ILE A 264 -2.30 13.44 -12.26
C ILE A 264 -0.95 14.21 -12.30
N THR A 265 -0.80 15.28 -11.53
CA THR A 265 0.37 16.19 -11.59
C THR A 265 1.70 15.45 -11.43
N PHE A 266 1.74 14.44 -10.56
CA PHE A 266 2.90 13.55 -10.41
C PHE A 266 3.28 12.86 -11.73
N ILE A 267 2.29 12.31 -12.43
CA ILE A 267 2.50 11.55 -13.67
C ILE A 267 2.92 12.51 -14.78
N GLU A 268 2.29 13.69 -14.87
CA GLU A 268 2.70 14.74 -15.79
C GLU A 268 4.16 15.16 -15.58
N ALA A 269 4.59 15.31 -14.32
CA ALA A 269 5.98 15.59 -14.00
C ALA A 269 6.92 14.49 -14.50
N CYS A 270 6.58 13.22 -14.25
CA CYS A 270 7.39 12.08 -14.70
C CYS A 270 7.47 11.97 -16.22
N GLU A 271 6.35 12.19 -16.93
CA GLU A 271 6.33 12.19 -18.40
C GLU A 271 7.19 13.32 -18.96
N LEU A 272 7.16 14.52 -18.38
CA LEU A 272 8.04 15.63 -18.78
C LEU A 272 9.52 15.28 -18.58
N LEU A 273 9.88 14.67 -17.45
CA LEU A 273 11.25 14.23 -17.19
C LEU A 273 11.73 13.18 -18.20
N MET A 274 10.85 12.27 -18.62
CA MET A 274 11.13 11.27 -19.66
C MET A 274 11.25 11.89 -21.05
N GLN A 275 10.32 12.77 -21.43
CA GLN A 275 10.32 13.43 -22.74
C GLN A 275 11.55 14.31 -22.99
N HIS A 276 12.15 14.82 -21.91
CA HIS A 276 13.36 15.65 -21.95
C HIS A 276 14.65 14.87 -21.60
N ASP A 277 14.61 13.53 -21.58
CA ASP A 277 15.76 12.66 -21.28
C ASP A 277 16.47 12.95 -19.94
N LEU A 278 15.73 13.50 -18.97
CA LEU A 278 16.27 13.89 -17.66
C LEU A 278 16.34 12.74 -16.67
N ILE A 279 15.61 11.63 -16.89
CA ILE A 279 15.68 10.42 -16.04
C ILE A 279 17.13 9.93 -15.88
N SER A 280 17.94 10.06 -16.94
CA SER A 280 19.35 9.65 -16.91
C SER A 280 20.24 10.44 -15.95
N GLN A 281 19.80 11.64 -15.57
CA GLN A 281 20.50 12.56 -14.66
C GLN A 281 19.96 12.46 -13.22
N ILE A 282 18.97 11.58 -12.98
CA ILE A 282 18.38 11.36 -11.66
C ILE A 282 19.07 10.16 -11.01
N HIS A 283 19.49 10.33 -9.76
CA HIS A 283 20.08 9.26 -8.97
C HIS A 283 18.98 8.42 -8.33
N VAL A 284 18.08 9.07 -7.58
CA VAL A 284 16.93 8.43 -6.94
C VAL A 284 15.65 9.14 -7.34
N MET A 285 14.61 8.38 -7.59
CA MET A 285 13.24 8.86 -7.72
C MET A 285 12.34 8.00 -6.84
N THR A 286 11.43 8.64 -6.11
CA THR A 286 10.45 7.98 -5.22
C THR A 286 9.21 8.86 -5.12
N ASP A 287 8.11 8.32 -4.59
CA ASP A 287 6.92 9.09 -4.28
C ASP A 287 6.67 9.19 -2.77
N VAL A 288 6.18 10.35 -2.32
CA VAL A 288 5.91 10.62 -0.91
C VAL A 288 4.59 9.97 -0.52
N THR A 289 4.66 8.70 -0.10
CA THR A 289 3.49 7.85 0.18
C THR A 289 3.21 7.69 1.69
N ASN A 290 2.58 6.59 2.11
CA ASN A 290 2.27 6.35 3.52
C ASN A 290 3.56 6.34 4.36
N GLY A 291 3.57 7.09 5.46
CA GLY A 291 4.78 7.39 6.24
C GLY A 291 5.41 8.75 5.90
N GLY A 292 5.00 9.35 4.78
CA GLY A 292 5.40 10.68 4.33
C GLY A 292 6.91 10.84 4.12
N VAL A 293 7.35 12.09 4.05
CA VAL A 293 8.77 12.44 3.83
C VAL A 293 9.68 11.80 4.90
N ARG A 294 9.18 11.65 6.14
CA ARG A 294 9.91 11.00 7.24
C ARG A 294 10.24 9.53 6.94
N GLY A 295 9.25 8.79 6.42
CA GLY A 295 9.41 7.39 6.05
C GLY A 295 10.45 7.20 4.95
N ASP A 296 10.25 7.90 3.83
CA ASP A 296 11.11 7.76 2.65
C ASP A 296 12.55 8.20 2.95
N ALA A 297 12.72 9.30 3.68
CA ALA A 297 14.03 9.79 4.08
C ALA A 297 14.81 8.74 4.89
N ASN A 298 14.14 8.06 5.82
CA ASN A 298 14.78 7.06 6.66
C ASN A 298 15.19 5.83 5.84
N GLU A 299 14.33 5.39 4.92
CA GLU A 299 14.60 4.27 4.03
C GLU A 299 15.77 4.56 3.08
N ILE A 300 15.81 5.75 2.48
CA ILE A 300 16.91 6.19 1.61
C ILE A 300 18.22 6.28 2.40
N SER A 301 18.22 6.96 3.56
CA SER A 301 19.39 7.05 4.44
C SER A 301 19.95 5.67 4.78
N ARG A 302 19.08 4.73 5.17
CA ARG A 302 19.47 3.37 5.55
C ARG A 302 20.05 2.59 4.38
N THR A 303 19.44 2.71 3.19
CA THR A 303 19.79 1.93 2.00
C THR A 303 21.06 2.45 1.33
N ALA A 304 21.16 3.75 1.11
CA ALA A 304 22.31 4.39 0.48
C ALA A 304 23.47 4.69 1.46
N LYS A 305 23.23 4.59 2.78
CA LYS A 305 24.21 4.92 3.84
C LYS A 305 24.74 6.35 3.71
N VAL A 306 23.80 7.28 3.57
CA VAL A 306 24.04 8.72 3.47
C VAL A 306 23.24 9.45 4.53
N LYS A 307 23.65 10.69 4.84
CA LYS A 307 22.86 11.60 5.67
C LYS A 307 21.97 12.46 4.78
N LEU A 308 20.69 12.59 5.14
CA LEU A 308 19.76 13.50 4.46
C LEU A 308 19.38 14.65 5.39
N THR A 309 19.49 15.88 4.88
CA THR A 309 19.10 17.10 5.59
C THR A 309 17.97 17.78 4.81
N PHE A 310 16.86 18.03 5.50
CA PHE A 310 15.67 18.66 4.93
C PHE A 310 15.43 20.04 5.54
N TYR A 311 14.82 20.95 4.78
CA TYR A 311 14.47 22.30 5.20
C TYR A 311 12.95 22.47 5.23
N GLU A 312 12.38 22.69 6.41
CA GLU A 312 10.92 22.77 6.58
C GLU A 312 10.29 23.91 5.77
N ASP A 313 10.94 25.07 5.76
CA ASP A 313 10.47 26.26 5.04
C ASP A 313 10.38 26.04 3.51
N GLU A 314 11.10 25.05 2.97
CA GLU A 314 11.02 24.68 1.56
C GLU A 314 9.99 23.57 1.28
N ILE A 315 9.68 22.72 2.26
CA ILE A 315 8.67 21.65 2.15
C ILE A 315 7.26 22.21 2.33
N LEU A 316 7.03 23.04 3.35
CA LEU A 316 5.70 23.53 3.71
C LEU A 316 4.94 24.17 2.53
N PRO A 317 5.58 24.97 1.64
CA PRO A 317 4.91 25.56 0.48
C PRO A 317 4.50 24.55 -0.61
N LEU A 318 4.99 23.31 -0.54
CA LEU A 318 4.69 22.22 -1.47
C LEU A 318 3.53 21.33 -0.99
N VAL A 319 2.96 21.59 0.17
CA VAL A 319 1.70 20.95 0.57
C VAL A 319 0.55 21.79 0.04
N ASN A 320 -0.37 21.18 -0.72
CA ASN A 320 -1.56 21.86 -1.21
C ASN A 320 -2.24 22.62 -0.06
N GLN A 321 -2.55 23.90 -0.26
CA GLN A 321 -2.98 24.79 0.82
C GLN A 321 -4.29 24.36 1.49
N SER A 322 -5.24 23.81 0.73
CA SER A 322 -6.50 23.31 1.27
C SER A 322 -6.26 22.05 2.12
N VAL A 323 -5.40 21.14 1.63
CA VAL A 323 -4.98 19.94 2.36
C VAL A 323 -4.21 20.30 3.63
N LEU A 324 -3.23 21.21 3.55
CA LEU A 324 -2.43 21.65 4.71
C LEU A 324 -3.29 22.25 5.81
N ARG A 325 -4.26 23.11 5.45
CA ARG A 325 -5.23 23.66 6.42
C ARG A 325 -6.02 22.57 7.12
N MET A 326 -6.51 21.58 6.36
CA MET A 326 -7.22 20.44 6.94
C MET A 326 -6.32 19.64 7.88
N LEU A 327 -5.10 19.32 7.46
CA LEU A 327 -4.15 18.54 8.27
C LEU A 327 -3.84 19.26 9.59
N ASN A 328 -3.59 20.57 9.54
CA ASN A 328 -3.32 21.39 10.73
C ASN A 328 -4.54 21.44 11.68
N GLU A 329 -5.75 21.68 11.16
CA GLU A 329 -6.97 21.70 11.96
C GLU A 329 -7.24 20.34 12.64
N LEU A 330 -6.89 19.26 11.94
CA LEU A 330 -7.04 17.90 12.44
C LEU A 330 -5.82 17.42 13.23
N GLU A 331 -4.80 18.25 13.46
CA GLU A 331 -3.55 17.86 14.16
C GLU A 331 -2.91 16.59 13.54
N ILE A 332 -2.91 16.49 12.22
CA ILE A 332 -2.27 15.41 11.46
C ILE A 332 -0.91 15.93 10.95
N ASP A 333 0.17 15.21 11.25
CA ASP A 333 1.51 15.56 10.77
C ASP A 333 1.61 15.38 9.25
N TYR A 334 1.74 16.48 8.51
CA TYR A 334 1.85 16.47 7.05
C TYR A 334 3.13 15.77 6.55
N LEU A 335 4.17 15.67 7.40
CA LEU A 335 5.42 14.98 7.08
C LEU A 335 5.32 13.46 7.28
N GLY A 336 4.24 12.99 7.92
CA GLY A 336 3.98 11.58 8.27
C GLY A 336 2.85 10.92 7.48
N VAL A 337 2.30 11.60 6.47
CA VAL A 337 1.19 11.11 5.62
C VAL A 337 1.54 11.15 4.14
N SER A 338 0.80 10.37 3.35
CA SER A 338 0.90 10.34 1.89
C SER A 338 0.46 11.66 1.26
N LEU A 339 1.42 12.40 0.70
CA LEU A 339 1.19 13.61 -0.09
C LEU A 339 1.14 13.33 -1.60
N ASP A 340 1.50 12.11 -2.02
CA ASP A 340 1.58 11.67 -3.42
C ASP A 340 2.47 12.62 -4.26
N ALA A 341 3.48 13.22 -3.61
CA ALA A 341 4.43 14.14 -4.23
C ALA A 341 5.61 13.38 -4.83
N LEU A 342 6.21 13.91 -5.89
CA LEU A 342 7.43 13.39 -6.50
C LEU A 342 8.64 13.86 -5.70
N LEU A 343 9.51 12.93 -5.28
CA LEU A 343 10.77 13.23 -4.63
C LEU A 343 11.94 12.71 -5.47
N LEU A 344 12.89 13.59 -5.77
CA LEU A 344 14.06 13.31 -6.60
C LEU A 344 15.35 13.60 -5.83
N ILE A 345 16.36 12.77 -6.01
CA ILE A 345 17.74 13.04 -5.58
C ILE A 345 18.60 13.10 -6.83
N THR A 346 19.28 14.23 -7.03
CA THR A 346 20.02 14.52 -8.26
C THR A 346 21.27 15.35 -8.00
N PRO A 347 22.27 15.32 -8.88
CA PRO A 347 23.37 16.27 -8.85
C PRO A 347 22.87 17.72 -8.98
N PRO A 348 23.57 18.73 -8.41
CA PRO A 348 23.12 20.12 -8.42
C PRO A 348 22.76 20.69 -9.80
N TYR A 349 23.54 20.35 -10.83
CA TYR A 349 23.31 20.82 -12.20
C TYR A 349 22.01 20.27 -12.83
N ALA A 350 21.58 19.08 -12.40
CA ALA A 350 20.35 18.44 -12.86
C ALA A 350 19.16 19.02 -12.10
N ALA A 351 19.32 19.28 -10.80
CA ALA A 351 18.28 19.85 -9.97
C ALA A 351 17.74 21.17 -10.51
N GLU A 352 18.62 22.11 -10.86
CA GLU A 352 18.22 23.40 -11.43
C GLU A 352 17.42 23.24 -12.74
N LYS A 353 17.87 22.34 -13.63
CA LYS A 353 17.18 22.08 -14.91
C LYS A 353 15.80 21.49 -14.69
N ILE A 354 15.66 20.55 -13.75
CA ILE A 354 14.41 19.88 -13.44
C ILE A 354 13.40 20.87 -12.86
N VAL A 355 13.80 21.67 -11.87
CA VAL A 355 12.93 22.69 -11.27
C VAL A 355 12.47 23.70 -12.32
N GLN A 356 13.37 24.14 -13.21
CA GLN A 356 13.01 25.04 -14.30
C GLN A 356 12.05 24.40 -15.32
N LEU A 357 12.27 23.13 -15.67
CA LEU A 357 11.39 22.41 -16.61
C LEU A 357 9.98 22.29 -16.05
N LEU A 358 9.85 21.82 -14.81
CA LEU A 358 8.57 21.58 -14.16
C LEU A 358 7.83 22.90 -13.89
N SER A 359 8.55 23.94 -13.45
CA SER A 359 7.97 25.27 -13.26
C SER A 359 7.41 25.87 -14.55
N LYS A 360 8.06 25.68 -15.71
CA LYS A 360 7.53 26.12 -17.02
C LYS A 360 6.20 25.45 -17.40
N HIS A 361 5.90 24.31 -16.80
CA HIS A 361 4.66 23.56 -17.01
C HIS A 361 3.68 23.72 -15.84
N ASN A 362 3.87 24.72 -14.98
CA ASN A 362 3.04 25.00 -13.80
C ASN A 362 3.04 23.88 -12.75
N ILE A 363 4.07 23.04 -12.72
CA ILE A 363 4.28 22.06 -11.67
C ILE A 363 5.22 22.67 -10.64
N GLN A 364 4.69 22.99 -9.47
CA GLN A 364 5.48 23.59 -8.41
C GLN A 364 6.45 22.56 -7.82
N THR A 365 7.73 22.91 -7.78
CA THR A 365 8.79 22.10 -7.18
C THR A 365 9.81 22.98 -6.47
N ARG A 366 10.43 22.49 -5.41
CA ARG A 366 11.54 23.17 -4.71
C ARG A 366 12.68 22.19 -4.40
N ILE A 367 13.87 22.73 -4.24
CA ILE A 367 14.98 22.01 -3.61
C ILE A 367 14.73 22.09 -2.10
N ILE A 368 14.40 20.95 -1.50
CA ILE A 368 13.97 20.85 -0.10
C ILE A 368 15.07 20.36 0.84
N GLY A 369 16.24 20.02 0.31
CA GLY A 369 17.29 19.40 1.11
C GLY A 369 18.52 19.03 0.31
N GLU A 370 19.43 18.36 1.01
CA GLU A 370 20.70 17.89 0.46
C GLU A 370 21.16 16.58 1.09
N VAL A 371 22.05 15.90 0.37
CA VAL A 371 22.65 14.63 0.77
C VAL A 371 24.10 14.87 1.16
N ALA A 372 24.52 14.32 2.30
CA ALA A 372 25.87 14.43 2.84
C ALA A 372 26.44 13.05 3.23
N ASP A 373 27.75 13.02 3.45
CA ASP A 373 28.41 11.83 4.02
C ASP A 373 27.93 11.58 5.46
N GLY A 374 27.71 10.30 5.80
CA GLY A 374 27.23 9.90 7.12
C GLY A 374 25.96 9.05 7.07
N SER A 375 25.16 9.10 8.12
CA SER A 375 23.90 8.34 8.19
C SER A 375 22.87 9.08 9.03
N GLY A 376 21.60 8.88 8.71
CA GLY A 376 20.48 9.43 9.46
C GLY A 376 19.82 10.59 8.71
N THR A 377 18.78 11.12 9.33
CA THR A 377 17.89 12.12 8.74
C THR A 377 17.64 13.24 9.72
N GLU A 378 17.68 14.48 9.26
CA GLU A 378 17.39 15.65 10.10
C GLU A 378 16.50 16.66 9.37
N LEU A 379 15.68 17.37 10.13
CA LEU A 379 14.87 18.47 9.65
C LEU A 379 15.32 19.76 10.32
N ILE A 380 15.69 20.74 9.50
CA ILE A 380 16.00 22.09 9.93
C ILE A 380 14.71 22.89 9.86
N THR A 381 14.28 23.38 11.03
CA THR A 381 13.14 24.27 11.20
C THR A 381 13.65 25.65 11.64
N PRO A 382 12.79 26.69 11.61
CA PRO A 382 13.13 28.00 12.17
C PRO A 382 13.58 27.95 13.64
N ASP A 383 13.13 26.95 14.40
CA ASP A 383 13.43 26.76 15.82
C ASP A 383 14.67 25.88 16.08
N GLY A 384 15.26 25.29 15.03
CA GLY A 384 16.50 24.50 15.10
C GLY A 384 16.39 23.13 14.44
N ILE A 385 17.31 22.24 14.80
CA ILE A 385 17.34 20.86 14.28
C ILE A 385 16.36 20.02 15.09
N THR A 386 15.42 19.38 14.40
CA THR A 386 14.43 18.48 14.99
C THR A 386 14.65 17.04 14.54
N ASP A 387 14.21 16.10 15.36
CA ASP A 387 14.25 14.68 15.04
C ASP A 387 13.33 14.37 13.85
N PHE A 388 13.92 13.78 12.81
CA PHE A 388 13.21 13.39 11.59
C PHE A 388 12.94 11.88 11.51
N THR A 389 13.11 11.15 12.62
CA THR A 389 12.82 9.71 12.64
C THR A 389 11.33 9.40 12.43
N PRO A 390 11.01 8.28 11.76
CA PRO A 390 9.64 7.81 11.60
C PRO A 390 9.00 7.48 12.95
N ARG A 391 7.69 7.72 13.07
CA ARG A 391 6.90 7.22 14.20
C ARG A 391 6.60 5.73 14.04
N PHE A 392 6.19 5.07 15.13
CA PHE A 392 5.92 3.62 15.14
C PHE A 392 4.76 3.20 14.23
N ARG A 393 3.79 4.11 13.99
CA ARG A 393 2.71 3.98 13.01
C ARG A 393 2.61 5.27 12.19
N GLU A 394 2.09 5.16 10.97
CA GLU A 394 1.64 6.31 10.17
C GLU A 394 0.71 7.22 10.99
N SER A 395 0.76 8.53 10.71
CA SER A 395 -0.08 9.52 11.39
C SER A 395 -1.55 9.14 11.35
N ALA A 396 -2.21 9.17 12.51
CA ALA A 396 -3.61 8.80 12.63
C ALA A 396 -4.57 9.79 11.94
N TYR A 397 -4.88 9.51 10.66
CA TYR A 397 -5.65 10.41 9.78
C TYR A 397 -7.18 10.17 9.77
N THR A 398 -7.71 9.30 10.64
CA THR A 398 -9.17 9.13 10.82
C THR A 398 -9.54 9.02 12.31
N PRO A 399 -10.79 9.31 12.70
CA PRO A 399 -11.21 9.24 14.10
C PRO A 399 -10.93 7.87 14.76
N VAL A 400 -11.19 6.77 14.04
CA VAL A 400 -10.94 5.41 14.55
C VAL A 400 -9.44 5.14 14.72
N LYS A 401 -8.60 5.56 13.76
CA LYS A 401 -7.14 5.42 13.87
C LYS A 401 -6.59 6.19 15.07
N LYS A 402 -7.12 7.39 15.39
CA LYS A 402 -6.68 8.18 16.55
C LYS A 402 -6.91 7.46 17.88
N ILE A 403 -8.01 6.72 18.01
CA ILE A 403 -8.31 5.92 19.21
C ILE A 403 -7.34 4.73 19.33
N LEU A 404 -7.04 4.06 18.21
CA LEU A 404 -6.11 2.92 18.19
C LEU A 404 -4.66 3.31 18.51
N GLY A 405 -4.33 4.60 18.39
CA GLY A 405 -3.05 5.18 18.78
C GLY A 405 -1.86 4.76 17.93
N GLU A 406 -0.72 5.40 18.18
CA GLU A 406 0.55 5.22 17.46
C GLU A 406 1.62 4.52 18.32
N HIS A 407 1.29 4.03 19.52
CA HIS A 407 2.30 3.56 20.48
C HIS A 407 2.82 2.15 20.18
N THR A 408 4.13 1.95 20.36
CA THR A 408 4.77 0.64 20.35
C THR A 408 4.29 -0.22 21.52
N PRO A 409 3.79 -1.44 21.30
CA PRO A 409 3.44 -2.35 22.39
C PRO A 409 4.67 -2.70 23.25
N GLY A 410 4.52 -2.70 24.58
CA GLY A 410 5.62 -3.04 25.50
C GLY A 410 6.17 -4.47 25.36
N ASN A 411 5.45 -5.35 24.66
CA ASN A 411 5.82 -6.74 24.38
C ASN A 411 6.31 -6.98 22.93
N TYR A 412 6.70 -5.93 22.20
CA TYR A 412 7.05 -6.00 20.77
C TYR A 412 8.07 -7.12 20.43
N GLN A 413 9.14 -7.27 21.22
CA GLN A 413 10.15 -8.31 21.00
C GLN A 413 9.56 -9.74 21.10
N GLN A 414 8.60 -9.96 22.01
CA GLN A 414 7.94 -11.26 22.13
C GLN A 414 7.03 -11.54 20.92
N MET A 415 6.40 -10.49 20.38
CA MET A 415 5.60 -10.60 19.15
C MET A 415 6.49 -10.96 17.96
N GLN A 416 7.65 -10.32 17.82
CA GLN A 416 8.64 -10.64 16.79
C GLN A 416 9.05 -12.12 16.82
N ASN A 417 9.41 -12.65 17.98
CA ASN A 417 9.80 -14.07 18.10
C ASN A 417 8.68 -15.04 17.65
N ARG A 418 7.41 -14.70 17.89
CA ARG A 418 6.27 -15.53 17.44
C ARG A 418 6.04 -15.43 15.92
N ILE A 419 6.36 -14.28 15.34
CA ILE A 419 6.30 -14.07 13.89
C ILE A 419 7.46 -14.79 13.21
N ASP A 420 8.66 -14.78 13.79
CA ASP A 420 9.81 -15.56 13.33
C ASP A 420 9.50 -17.06 13.26
N ASP A 421 8.91 -17.61 14.33
CA ASP A 421 8.48 -19.03 14.35
C ASP A 421 7.44 -19.33 13.26
N ALA A 422 6.47 -18.43 13.05
CA ALA A 422 5.49 -18.57 11.98
C ALA A 422 6.14 -18.53 10.58
N ALA A 423 7.09 -17.63 10.35
CA ALA A 423 7.83 -17.53 9.09
C ALA A 423 8.68 -18.79 8.83
N ALA A 424 9.38 -19.29 9.84
CA ALA A 424 10.16 -20.53 9.75
C ALA A 424 9.27 -21.74 9.40
N LYS A 425 8.09 -21.85 10.03
CA LYS A 425 7.09 -22.87 9.70
C LYS A 425 6.58 -22.74 8.27
N ALA A 426 6.40 -21.52 7.76
CA ALA A 426 6.00 -21.28 6.37
C ALA A 426 7.06 -21.75 5.38
N ILE A 427 8.33 -21.43 5.64
CA ILE A 427 9.47 -21.87 4.84
C ILE A 427 9.55 -23.40 4.82
N TYR A 428 9.42 -24.05 5.98
CA TYR A 428 9.44 -25.50 6.07
C TYR A 428 8.29 -26.15 5.27
N LYS A 429 7.05 -25.65 5.47
CA LYS A 429 5.86 -26.13 4.73
C LYS A 429 6.02 -25.98 3.22
N LYS A 430 6.56 -24.84 2.74
CA LYS A 430 6.89 -24.60 1.33
C LYS A 430 7.86 -25.66 0.79
N GLN A 431 8.97 -25.90 1.50
CA GLN A 431 10.00 -26.85 1.06
C GLN A 431 9.48 -28.28 1.00
N GLN A 432 8.68 -28.72 1.99
CA GLN A 432 8.05 -30.03 1.99
C GLN A 432 7.12 -30.21 0.77
N MET A 433 6.30 -29.20 0.47
CA MET A 433 5.39 -29.23 -0.67
C MET A 433 6.16 -29.33 -2.01
N VAL A 434 7.17 -28.48 -2.21
CA VAL A 434 8.00 -28.52 -3.42
C VAL A 434 8.67 -29.88 -3.60
N ASN A 435 9.23 -30.45 -2.54
CA ASN A 435 9.85 -31.77 -2.57
C ASN A 435 8.84 -32.88 -2.90
N ARG A 436 7.65 -32.84 -2.31
CA ARG A 436 6.57 -33.79 -2.58
C ARG A 436 6.12 -33.74 -4.05
N ILE A 437 5.93 -32.55 -4.62
CA ILE A 437 5.53 -32.37 -6.01
C ILE A 437 6.63 -32.85 -6.97
N ARG A 438 7.89 -32.46 -6.71
CA ARG A 438 9.04 -32.91 -7.53
C ARG A 438 9.22 -34.43 -7.51
N LYS A 439 9.00 -35.08 -6.36
CA LYS A 439 9.05 -36.55 -6.28
C LYS A 439 7.96 -37.20 -7.13
N LYS A 440 6.72 -36.67 -7.11
CA LYS A 440 5.62 -37.16 -7.95
C LYS A 440 5.87 -37.01 -9.45
N GLN A 441 6.63 -36.01 -9.88
CA GLN A 441 6.98 -35.80 -11.30
C GLN A 441 8.10 -36.72 -11.80
N LYS A 442 8.87 -37.34 -10.89
CA LYS A 442 9.98 -38.26 -11.21
C LYS A 442 9.56 -39.74 -11.18
N GLN A 443 8.38 -40.04 -10.66
CA GLN A 443 7.73 -41.35 -10.68
C GLN A 443 6.79 -41.40 -11.88
#